data_AF-A0A2J8TQ04-F1
#
_entry.id   AF-A0A2J8TQ04-F1
#
_cell.length_a   1.000
_cell.length_b   1.000
_cell.length_c   1.000
_cell.angle_alpha   90.00
_cell.angle_beta   90.00
_cell.angle_gamma   90.00
#
_symmetry.space_group_name_H-M   'P 1'
#
loop_
_entity.id
_entity.type
_entity.pdbx_description
1 polymer ?
#
loop_
_entity_poly.entity_id
_entity_poly.type
_entity_poly.pdbx_seq_one_letter_code
_entity_poly.pdbx_strand_id
1 'polypeptide(L)'
;MFELVTSEASYYKSLNLLVSHFMENERIRKILHPSEAHILFSNVLDVLAVSERFLLELEHRMEENIVISDVCDIVYRYAADHFSVYITYVSNQTYQERTYKQLLQEKAAFRELIAQLELDPKCRGLPFSSFLILPFQRITRLKLLVQNILKRVEERSERECTALDAHKELEMVVKACNEGVRKMSRT
;
A
#
# COMPACT_ATOMS: atom_id res chain seq x y z
N MET A 1 -6.20 -13.66 11.57
CA MET A 1 -7.14 -13.38 10.47
C MET A 1 -7.91 -12.09 10.68
N PHE A 2 -8.60 -11.91 11.82
CA PHE A 2 -9.18 -10.60 12.18
C PHE A 2 -8.20 -9.42 12.07
N GLU A 3 -6.94 -9.59 12.54
CA GLU A 3 -5.88 -8.59 12.38
C GLU A 3 -5.60 -8.23 10.91
N LEU A 4 -5.70 -9.20 9.98
CA LEU A 4 -5.43 -8.97 8.56
C LEU A 4 -6.49 -8.05 7.95
N VAL A 5 -7.78 -8.36 8.20
CA VAL A 5 -8.90 -7.58 7.64
C VAL A 5 -8.98 -6.19 8.27
N THR A 6 -8.90 -6.09 9.60
CA THR A 6 -8.93 -4.79 10.29
C THR A 6 -7.74 -3.90 9.91
N SER A 7 -6.55 -4.49 9.72
CA SER A 7 -5.39 -3.74 9.24
C SER A 7 -5.48 -3.39 7.75
N GLU A 8 -6.15 -4.19 6.91
CA GLU A 8 -6.43 -3.82 5.51
C GLU A 8 -7.41 -2.65 5.44
N ALA A 9 -8.49 -2.66 6.22
CA ALA A 9 -9.44 -1.55 6.29
C ALA A 9 -8.76 -0.25 6.73
N SER A 10 -7.85 -0.35 7.70
CA SER A 10 -7.07 0.80 8.18
C SER A 10 -6.06 1.30 7.13
N TYR A 11 -5.44 0.38 6.40
CA TYR A 11 -4.54 0.70 5.30
C TYR A 11 -5.27 1.38 4.15
N TYR A 12 -6.37 0.78 3.66
CA TYR A 12 -7.21 1.34 2.60
C TYR A 12 -7.67 2.76 2.96
N LYS A 13 -8.17 2.99 4.18
CA LYS A 13 -8.55 4.33 4.64
C LYS A 13 -7.41 5.35 4.56
N SER A 14 -6.20 4.93 4.95
CA SER A 14 -5.01 5.80 4.90
C SER A 14 -4.56 6.06 3.47
N LEU A 15 -4.63 5.05 2.60
CA LEU A 15 -4.33 5.18 1.18
C LEU A 15 -5.37 6.04 0.44
N ASN A 16 -6.65 5.89 0.76
CA ASN A 16 -7.70 6.74 0.24
C ASN A 16 -7.52 8.20 0.69
N LEU A 17 -6.99 8.43 1.89
CA LEU A 17 -6.64 9.78 2.33
C LEU A 17 -5.51 10.37 1.49
N LEU A 18 -4.49 9.57 1.13
CA LEU A 18 -3.43 10.00 0.18
C LEU A 18 -4.04 10.51 -1.13
N VAL A 19 -5.04 9.80 -1.67
CA VAL A 19 -5.71 10.18 -2.92
C VAL A 19 -6.63 11.39 -2.72
N SER A 20 -7.66 11.25 -1.89
CA SER A 20 -8.73 12.24 -1.76
C SER A 20 -8.29 13.58 -1.13
N HIS A 21 -7.36 13.55 -0.17
CA HIS A 21 -6.94 14.75 0.56
C HIS A 21 -5.74 15.45 -0.07
N PHE A 22 -4.84 14.69 -0.71
CA PHE A 22 -3.62 15.24 -1.31
C PHE A 22 -3.66 15.21 -2.84
N MET A 23 -3.76 14.04 -3.48
CA MET A 23 -3.70 13.93 -4.94
C MET A 23 -4.82 14.71 -5.65
N GLU A 24 -6.05 14.59 -5.15
CA GLU A 24 -7.24 15.22 -5.74
C GLU A 24 -7.46 16.66 -5.28
N ASN A 25 -6.65 17.15 -4.34
CA ASN A 25 -6.76 18.51 -3.85
C ASN A 25 -6.56 19.51 -4.98
N GLU A 26 -7.58 20.32 -5.26
CA GLU A 26 -7.52 21.28 -6.38
C GLU A 26 -6.32 22.22 -6.30
N ARG A 27 -5.93 22.63 -5.08
CA ARG A 27 -4.81 23.54 -4.90
C ARG A 27 -3.49 22.85 -5.23
N ILE A 28 -3.32 21.58 -4.85
CA ILE A 28 -2.16 20.78 -5.26
C ILE A 28 -2.12 20.63 -6.79
N ARG A 29 -3.26 20.27 -7.40
CA ARG A 29 -3.36 20.09 -8.86
C ARG A 29 -3.06 21.35 -9.67
N LYS A 30 -3.31 22.54 -9.11
CA LYS A 30 -2.98 23.83 -9.73
C LYS A 30 -1.49 24.19 -9.57
N ILE A 31 -0.82 23.70 -8.53
CA ILE A 31 0.59 24.00 -8.25
C ILE A 31 1.56 23.04 -8.97
N LEU A 32 1.16 21.77 -9.09
CA LEU A 32 1.97 20.73 -9.70
C LEU A 32 1.78 20.68 -11.22
N HIS A 33 2.89 20.59 -11.94
CA HIS A 33 2.88 20.21 -13.34
C HIS A 33 2.40 18.75 -13.46
N PRO A 34 1.69 18.36 -14.53
CA PRO A 34 1.23 16.97 -14.70
C PRO A 34 2.33 15.91 -14.57
N SER A 35 3.54 16.18 -15.05
CA SER A 35 4.68 15.26 -14.87
C SER A 35 5.15 15.14 -13.42
N GLU A 36 5.15 16.24 -12.65
CA GLU A 36 5.50 16.20 -11.23
C GLU A 36 4.45 15.41 -10.43
N ALA A 37 3.17 15.64 -10.73
CA ALA A 37 2.07 14.90 -10.12
C ALA A 37 2.15 13.40 -10.48
N HIS A 38 2.42 13.08 -11.74
CA HIS A 38 2.58 11.70 -12.19
C HIS A 38 3.74 11.00 -11.49
N ILE A 39 4.90 11.66 -11.35
CA ILE A 39 6.04 11.08 -10.63
C ILE A 39 5.70 10.93 -9.14
N LEU A 40 5.14 11.96 -8.51
CA LEU A 40 4.88 11.99 -7.06
C LEU A 40 3.85 10.94 -6.63
N PHE A 41 2.78 10.76 -7.38
CA PHE A 41 1.71 9.82 -7.05
C PHE A 41 1.81 8.48 -7.78
N SER A 42 2.68 8.36 -8.78
CA SER A 42 2.87 7.13 -9.57
C SER A 42 1.52 6.53 -9.99
N ASN A 43 1.37 5.22 -9.86
CA ASN A 43 0.14 4.47 -10.08
C ASN A 43 -0.68 4.24 -8.78
N VAL A 44 -0.74 5.20 -7.85
CA VAL A 44 -1.45 5.05 -6.56
C VAL A 44 -2.93 4.67 -6.73
N LEU A 45 -3.59 5.13 -7.80
CA LEU A 45 -4.99 4.82 -8.06
C LEU A 45 -5.19 3.32 -8.33
N ASP A 46 -4.24 2.68 -9.03
CA ASP A 46 -4.28 1.23 -9.28
C ASP A 46 -4.08 0.45 -7.97
N VAL A 47 -3.18 0.92 -7.11
CA VAL A 47 -2.95 0.35 -5.78
C VAL A 47 -4.21 0.47 -4.92
N LEU A 48 -4.86 1.63 -4.93
CA LEU A 48 -6.11 1.88 -4.20
C LEU A 48 -7.23 0.95 -4.67
N ALA A 49 -7.43 0.83 -5.98
CA ALA A 49 -8.44 -0.05 -6.56
C ALA A 49 -8.18 -1.53 -6.21
N VAL A 50 -6.93 -1.99 -6.22
CA VAL A 50 -6.59 -3.37 -5.80
C VAL A 50 -6.84 -3.57 -4.30
N SER A 51 -6.45 -2.61 -3.46
CA SER A 51 -6.70 -2.67 -2.00
C SER A 51 -8.19 -2.68 -1.68
N GLU A 52 -9.00 -1.89 -2.39
CA GLU A 52 -10.46 -1.89 -2.23
C GLU A 52 -11.07 -3.26 -2.53
N ARG A 53 -10.76 -3.83 -3.70
CA ARG A 53 -11.28 -5.16 -4.06
C ARG A 53 -10.81 -6.22 -3.08
N PHE A 54 -9.55 -6.16 -2.65
CA PHE A 54 -8.99 -7.09 -1.68
C PHE A 54 -9.71 -6.99 -0.34
N LEU A 55 -9.94 -5.78 0.16
CA LEU A 55 -10.69 -5.53 1.39
C LEU A 55 -12.12 -6.09 1.32
N LEU A 56 -12.84 -5.80 0.23
CA LEU A 56 -14.21 -6.27 0.05
C LEU A 56 -14.30 -7.80 0.08
N GLU A 57 -13.36 -8.50 -0.55
CA GLU A 57 -13.36 -9.97 -0.54
C GLU A 57 -12.99 -10.56 0.83
N LEU A 58 -12.10 -9.89 1.57
CA LEU A 58 -11.79 -10.26 2.95
C LEU A 58 -12.98 -10.04 3.90
N GLU A 59 -13.70 -8.93 3.75
CA GLU A 59 -14.90 -8.61 4.53
C GLU A 59 -16.02 -9.59 4.23
N HIS A 60 -16.25 -9.90 2.94
CA HIS A 60 -17.23 -10.90 2.53
C HIS A 60 -16.97 -12.27 3.18
N ARG A 61 -15.71 -12.73 3.17
CA ARG A 61 -15.34 -13.99 3.84
C ARG A 61 -15.60 -13.97 5.35
N MET A 62 -15.46 -12.82 6.00
CA MET A 62 -15.77 -12.66 7.42
C MET A 62 -17.27 -12.69 7.71
N GLU A 63 -18.11 -12.19 6.80
CA GLU A 63 -19.56 -12.22 6.94
C GLU A 63 -20.13 -13.63 6.74
N GLU A 64 -19.58 -14.41 5.80
CA GLU A 64 -20.05 -15.78 5.52
C GLU A 64 -19.73 -16.77 6.66
N ASN A 65 -18.65 -16.54 7.42
CA ASN A 65 -18.19 -17.47 8.45
C ASN A 65 -17.82 -16.73 9.74
N ILE A 66 -18.70 -16.83 10.75
CA ILE A 66 -18.49 -16.26 12.10
C ILE A 66 -17.18 -16.79 12.73
N VAL A 67 -16.82 -18.04 12.42
CA VAL A 67 -15.51 -18.61 12.72
C VAL A 67 -14.66 -18.49 11.46
N ILE A 68 -13.86 -17.42 11.35
CA ILE A 68 -12.98 -17.24 10.18
C ILE A 68 -12.11 -18.49 10.07
N SER A 69 -12.26 -19.26 9.00
CA SER A 69 -11.58 -20.53 8.79
C SER A 69 -10.24 -20.33 8.11
N ASP A 70 -10.20 -19.57 7.02
CA ASP A 70 -8.98 -19.17 6.31
C ASP A 70 -9.22 -17.96 5.40
N VAL A 71 -8.19 -17.13 5.24
CA VAL A 71 -8.13 -16.02 4.25
C VAL A 71 -6.84 -16.06 3.42
N CYS A 72 -5.95 -17.02 3.68
CA CYS A 72 -4.68 -17.14 2.97
C CYS A 72 -4.87 -17.49 1.49
N ASP A 73 -5.96 -18.18 1.12
CA ASP A 73 -6.36 -18.40 -0.27
C ASP A 73 -6.61 -17.08 -1.02
N ILE A 74 -7.29 -16.12 -0.38
CA ILE A 74 -7.54 -14.79 -0.95
C ILE A 74 -6.22 -14.03 -1.08
N VAL A 75 -5.40 -14.05 -0.02
CA VAL A 75 -4.09 -13.37 -0.02
C VAL A 75 -3.20 -13.90 -1.14
N TYR A 76 -3.14 -15.23 -1.33
CA TYR A 76 -2.37 -15.87 -2.38
C TYR A 76 -2.81 -15.38 -3.77
N ARG A 77 -4.10 -15.47 -4.10
CA ARG A 77 -4.63 -15.05 -5.40
C ARG A 77 -4.32 -13.59 -5.70
N TYR A 78 -4.54 -12.69 -4.73
CA TYR A 78 -4.23 -11.28 -4.92
C TYR A 78 -2.73 -11.01 -5.07
N ALA A 79 -1.90 -11.71 -4.30
CA ALA A 79 -0.45 -11.60 -4.43
C ALA A 79 0.04 -12.03 -5.82
N ALA A 80 -0.49 -13.13 -6.35
CA ALA A 80 -0.13 -13.66 -7.66
C ALA A 80 -0.65 -12.78 -8.81
N ASP A 81 -1.93 -12.41 -8.77
CA ASP A 81 -2.62 -11.87 -9.94
C ASP A 81 -2.72 -10.34 -9.97
N HIS A 82 -2.59 -9.68 -8.81
CA HIS A 82 -2.96 -8.28 -8.67
C HIS A 82 -1.90 -7.40 -7.98
N PHE A 83 -1.00 -7.96 -7.17
CA PHE A 83 -0.03 -7.15 -6.43
C PHE A 83 1.16 -6.65 -7.26
N SER A 84 1.20 -6.93 -8.56
CA SER A 84 2.14 -6.30 -9.50
C SER A 84 2.04 -4.77 -9.51
N VAL A 85 0.86 -4.20 -9.22
CA VAL A 85 0.68 -2.74 -9.10
C VAL A 85 1.52 -2.12 -7.97
N TYR A 86 1.74 -2.87 -6.88
CA TYR A 86 2.58 -2.43 -5.78
C TYR A 86 4.06 -2.44 -6.18
N ILE A 87 4.48 -3.41 -7.00
CA ILE A 87 5.86 -3.46 -7.53
C ILE A 87 6.13 -2.21 -8.35
N THR A 88 5.21 -1.85 -9.26
CA THR A 88 5.32 -0.60 -10.06
C THR A 88 5.42 0.63 -9.16
N TYR A 89 4.52 0.75 -8.18
CA TYR A 89 4.48 1.90 -7.28
C TYR A 89 5.78 2.02 -6.48
N VAL A 90 6.18 0.93 -5.81
CA VAL A 90 7.35 0.92 -4.93
C VAL A 90 8.65 1.10 -5.72
N SER A 91 8.73 0.59 -6.95
CA SER A 91 9.91 0.82 -7.80
C SER A 91 10.16 2.31 -8.08
N ASN A 92 9.10 3.13 -8.11
CA ASN A 92 9.18 4.56 -8.34
C ASN A 92 9.44 5.38 -7.06
N GLN A 93 9.49 4.74 -5.89
CA GLN A 93 9.55 5.40 -4.59
C GLN A 93 10.74 6.35 -4.43
N THR A 94 11.91 5.98 -4.96
CA THR A 94 13.09 6.86 -4.91
C THR A 94 12.87 8.16 -5.70
N TYR A 95 12.18 8.08 -6.85
CA TYR A 95 11.82 9.26 -7.64
C TYR A 95 10.73 10.08 -6.94
N GLN A 96 9.72 9.43 -6.36
CA GLN A 96 8.69 10.09 -5.55
C GLN A 96 9.32 10.92 -4.42
N GLU A 97 10.23 10.34 -3.65
CA GLU A 97 10.93 11.03 -2.55
C GLU A 97 11.79 12.18 -3.05
N ARG A 98 12.51 12.00 -4.17
CA ARG A 98 13.35 13.06 -4.76
C ARG A 98 12.50 14.23 -5.25
N THR A 99 11.44 13.94 -6.01
CA THR A 99 10.50 14.94 -6.50
C THR A 99 9.81 15.65 -5.34
N TYR A 100 9.39 14.93 -4.30
CA TYR A 100 8.81 15.56 -3.11
C TYR A 100 9.78 16.55 -2.46
N LYS A 101 11.04 16.15 -2.22
CA LYS A 101 12.06 17.03 -1.64
C LYS A 101 12.33 18.26 -2.52
N GLN A 102 12.41 18.06 -3.83
CA GLN A 102 12.60 19.15 -4.79
C GLN A 102 11.42 20.14 -4.76
N LEU A 103 10.19 19.64 -4.80
CA LEU A 103 8.97 20.46 -4.75
C LEU A 103 8.89 21.29 -3.45
N LEU A 104 9.27 20.69 -2.31
CA LEU A 104 9.34 21.41 -1.04
C LEU A 104 10.37 22.54 -1.05
N GLN A 105 11.47 22.42 -1.81
CA GLN A 105 12.51 23.45 -1.91
C GLN A 105 12.11 24.54 -2.89
N GLU A 106 11.67 24.16 -4.09
CA GLU A 106 11.47 25.07 -5.23
C GLU A 106 10.12 25.78 -5.20
N LYS A 107 9.07 25.16 -4.64
CA LYS A 107 7.70 25.68 -4.68
C LYS A 107 7.20 26.05 -3.28
N ALA A 108 7.37 27.32 -2.90
CA ALA A 108 6.89 27.83 -1.61
C ALA A 108 5.39 27.54 -1.38
N ALA A 109 4.56 27.78 -2.40
CA ALA A 109 3.12 27.48 -2.33
C ALA A 109 2.82 25.99 -2.10
N PHE A 110 3.62 25.08 -2.67
CA PHE A 110 3.47 23.64 -2.42
C PHE A 110 3.82 23.30 -0.98
N ARG A 111 4.97 23.79 -0.49
CA ARG A 111 5.44 23.58 0.88
C ARG A 111 4.44 24.08 1.93
N GLU A 112 3.93 25.29 1.75
CA GLU A 112 2.94 25.88 2.65
C GLU A 112 1.61 25.11 2.62
N LEU A 113 1.16 24.70 1.43
CA LEU A 113 -0.06 23.92 1.29
C LEU A 113 0.07 22.53 1.91
N ILE A 114 1.18 21.83 1.71
CA ILE A 114 1.41 20.53 2.36
C ILE A 114 1.40 20.67 3.87
N ALA A 115 2.12 21.66 4.42
CA ALA A 115 2.10 21.93 5.87
C ALA A 115 0.68 22.23 6.37
N GLN A 116 -0.13 22.97 5.61
CA GLN A 116 -1.54 23.20 5.95
C GLN A 116 -2.36 21.91 5.95
N LEU A 117 -2.20 21.07 4.92
CA LEU A 117 -2.97 19.83 4.77
C LEU A 117 -2.61 18.79 5.83
N GLU A 118 -1.34 18.73 6.25
CA GLU A 118 -0.85 17.84 7.31
C GLU A 118 -1.44 18.18 8.70
N LEU A 119 -1.86 19.43 8.91
CA LEU A 119 -2.55 19.87 10.13
C LEU A 119 -4.02 19.44 10.19
N ASP A 120 -4.60 18.94 9.09
CA ASP A 120 -5.97 18.43 9.10
C ASP A 120 -6.06 17.22 10.05
N PRO A 121 -7.04 17.19 10.98
CA PRO A 121 -7.24 16.07 11.90
C PRO A 121 -7.34 14.70 11.20
N LYS A 122 -7.78 14.65 9.94
CA LYS A 122 -7.80 13.43 9.11
C LYS A 122 -6.43 12.78 8.99
N CYS A 123 -5.35 13.59 8.94
CA CYS A 123 -3.97 13.11 8.84
C CYS A 123 -3.44 12.54 10.15
N ARG A 124 -4.11 12.76 11.29
CA ARG A 124 -3.72 12.27 12.62
C ARG A 124 -2.27 12.61 12.99
N GLY A 125 -1.79 13.77 12.55
CA GLY A 125 -0.42 14.24 12.78
C GLY A 125 0.65 13.50 11.97
N LEU A 126 0.26 12.69 10.99
CA LEU A 126 1.20 12.05 10.07
C LEU A 126 1.58 13.02 8.94
N PRO A 127 2.87 13.14 8.59
CA PRO A 127 3.30 13.93 7.45
C PRO A 127 2.92 13.23 6.14
N PHE A 128 2.83 14.01 5.05
CA PHE A 128 2.50 13.54 3.70
C PHE A 128 3.44 12.41 3.23
N SER A 129 4.73 12.50 3.56
CA SER A 129 5.71 11.45 3.24
C SER A 129 5.39 10.10 3.88
N SER A 130 4.74 10.07 5.05
CA SER A 130 4.29 8.82 5.69
C SER A 130 3.16 8.15 4.92
N PHE A 131 2.37 8.90 4.16
CA PHE A 131 1.34 8.33 3.29
C PHE A 131 1.95 7.74 2.01
N LEU A 132 2.98 8.38 1.44
CA LEU A 132 3.65 7.89 0.23
C LEU A 132 4.31 6.51 0.41
N ILE A 133 4.77 6.17 1.62
CA ILE A 133 5.44 4.89 1.95
C ILE A 133 4.47 3.74 2.28
N LEU A 134 3.17 4.03 2.39
CA LEU A 134 2.16 3.04 2.79
C LEU A 134 2.15 1.76 1.92
N PRO A 135 2.23 1.81 0.57
CA PRO A 135 2.19 0.59 -0.24
C PRO A 135 3.34 -0.39 0.05
N PHE A 136 4.56 0.11 0.26
CA PHE A 136 5.70 -0.75 0.65
C PHE A 136 5.52 -1.34 2.05
N GLN A 137 5.10 -0.52 3.00
CA GLN A 137 4.81 -0.96 4.37
C GLN A 137 3.70 -2.02 4.38
N ARG A 138 2.70 -1.91 3.51
CA ARG A 138 1.59 -2.87 3.47
C ARG A 138 2.03 -4.24 3.01
N ILE A 139 2.75 -4.33 1.90
CA ILE A 139 3.20 -5.61 1.35
C ILE A 139 4.15 -6.34 2.32
N THR A 140 5.06 -5.59 2.98
CA THR A 140 5.93 -6.16 4.00
C THR A 140 5.14 -6.63 5.24
N ARG A 141 4.13 -5.86 5.67
CA ARG A 141 3.25 -6.24 6.79
C ARG A 141 2.41 -7.47 6.47
N LEU A 142 1.84 -7.59 5.27
CA LEU A 142 1.08 -8.76 4.83
C LEU A 142 1.94 -10.03 4.92
N LYS A 143 3.20 -9.99 4.45
CA LYS A 143 4.13 -11.12 4.59
C LYS A 143 4.27 -11.56 6.05
N LEU A 144 4.49 -10.61 6.97
CA LEU A 144 4.64 -10.90 8.40
C LEU A 144 3.35 -11.46 9.02
N LEU A 145 2.18 -10.96 8.60
CA LEU A 145 0.89 -11.45 9.05
C LEU A 145 0.67 -12.90 8.63
N VAL A 146 0.93 -13.24 7.36
CA VAL A 146 0.84 -14.63 6.88
C VAL A 146 1.88 -15.52 7.55
N GLN A 147 3.11 -15.04 7.76
CA GLN A 147 4.12 -15.78 8.52
C GLN A 147 3.67 -16.09 9.96
N ASN A 148 2.95 -15.17 10.61
CA ASN A 148 2.39 -15.40 11.94
C ASN A 148 1.21 -16.38 11.93
N ILE A 149 0.43 -16.41 10.84
CA ILE A 149 -0.61 -17.44 10.63
C ILE A 149 0.05 -18.81 10.48
N LEU A 150 1.08 -18.93 9.65
CA LEU A 150 1.84 -20.18 9.44
C LEU A 150 2.37 -20.80 10.74
N LYS A 151 2.80 -19.98 11.70
CA LYS A 151 3.28 -20.48 13.00
C LYS A 151 2.19 -21.06 13.91
N ARG A 152 0.91 -20.88 13.55
CA ARG A 152 -0.25 -21.22 14.40
C ARG A 152 -1.19 -22.23 13.75
N VAL A 153 -1.02 -22.52 12.46
CA VAL A 153 -1.81 -23.55 11.76
C VAL A 153 -1.29 -24.94 12.12
N GLU A 154 -2.18 -25.93 12.05
CA GLU A 154 -1.84 -27.33 12.30
C GLU A 154 -0.99 -27.88 11.16
N GLU A 155 0.06 -28.63 11.49
CA GLU A 155 0.94 -29.25 10.50
C GLU A 155 0.17 -30.24 9.61
N ARG A 156 0.50 -30.24 8.31
CA ARG A 156 -0.11 -31.08 7.27
C ARG A 156 -1.60 -30.81 7.03
N SER A 157 -2.11 -29.65 7.48
CA SER A 157 -3.46 -29.20 7.17
C SER A 157 -3.51 -28.46 5.82
N GLU A 158 -4.68 -28.44 5.16
CA GLU A 158 -4.87 -27.65 3.94
C GLU A 158 -4.57 -26.16 4.16
N ARG A 159 -4.84 -25.66 5.37
CA ARG A 159 -4.57 -24.28 5.80
C ARG A 159 -3.07 -23.96 5.86
N GLU A 160 -2.24 -24.97 6.16
CA GLU A 160 -0.80 -24.80 6.08
C GLU A 160 -0.36 -24.62 4.63
N CYS A 161 -0.88 -25.44 3.70
CA CYS A 161 -0.57 -25.32 2.28
C CYS A 161 -0.94 -23.94 1.73
N THR A 162 -2.18 -23.48 1.95
CA THR A 162 -2.64 -22.17 1.46
C THR A 162 -1.82 -21.01 2.05
N ALA A 163 -1.48 -21.09 3.34
CA ALA A 163 -0.66 -20.07 3.99
C ALA A 163 0.80 -20.09 3.50
N LEU A 164 1.35 -21.25 3.15
CA LEU A 164 2.70 -21.38 2.59
C LEU A 164 2.77 -20.75 1.21
N ASP A 165 1.79 -21.04 0.36
CA ASP A 165 1.70 -20.46 -0.99
C ASP A 165 1.53 -18.94 -0.92
N ALA A 166 0.62 -18.45 -0.08
CA ALA A 166 0.46 -17.01 0.16
C ALA A 166 1.74 -16.33 0.65
N HIS A 167 2.46 -16.96 1.60
CA HIS A 167 3.70 -16.41 2.12
C HIS A 167 4.81 -16.37 1.07
N LYS A 168 4.93 -17.44 0.27
CA LYS A 168 5.90 -17.52 -0.82
C LYS A 168 5.65 -16.45 -1.87
N GLU A 169 4.38 -16.24 -2.23
CA GLU A 169 4.02 -15.24 -3.23
C GLU A 169 4.28 -13.82 -2.74
N LEU A 170 3.87 -13.50 -1.50
CA LEU A 170 4.20 -12.22 -0.86
C LEU A 170 5.70 -12.00 -0.75
N GLU A 171 6.49 -13.04 -0.49
CA GLU A 171 7.95 -12.93 -0.49
C GLU A 171 8.50 -12.57 -1.88
N MET A 172 7.96 -13.15 -2.95
CA MET A 172 8.36 -12.79 -4.31
C MET A 172 7.99 -11.34 -4.65
N VAL A 173 6.79 -10.88 -4.27
CA VAL A 173 6.40 -9.48 -4.44
C VAL A 173 7.33 -8.55 -3.67
N VAL A 174 7.65 -8.83 -2.40
CA VAL A 174 8.60 -8.03 -1.60
C VAL A 174 9.99 -8.00 -2.25
N LYS A 175 10.49 -9.14 -2.74
CA LYS A 175 11.79 -9.22 -3.42
C LYS A 175 11.76 -8.36 -4.69
N ALA A 176 10.73 -8.47 -5.51
CA ALA A 176 10.57 -7.69 -6.73
C ALA A 176 10.49 -6.19 -6.46
N CYS A 177 9.76 -5.75 -5.43
CA CYS A 177 9.74 -4.35 -4.97
C CYS A 177 11.16 -3.85 -4.63
N ASN A 178 11.90 -4.61 -3.82
CA ASN A 178 13.26 -4.23 -3.42
C ASN A 178 14.24 -4.19 -4.61
N GLU A 179 14.11 -5.12 -5.55
CA GLU A 179 14.91 -5.14 -6.78
C GLU A 179 14.58 -3.96 -7.69
N GLY A 180 13.29 -3.62 -7.83
CA GLY A 180 12.83 -2.45 -8.57
C GLY A 180 13.45 -1.16 -8.03
N VAL A 181 13.36 -0.94 -6.71
CA VAL A 181 14.01 0.21 -6.04
C VAL A 181 15.52 0.24 -6.30
N ARG A 182 16.21 -0.91 -6.20
CA ARG A 182 17.66 -0.98 -6.45
C ARG A 182 18.03 -0.65 -7.90
N LYS A 183 17.27 -1.11 -8.88
CA LYS A 183 17.49 -0.82 -10.30
C LYS A 183 17.28 0.67 -10.59
N MET A 184 16.20 1.24 -10.05
CA MET A 184 15.85 2.64 -10.22
C MET A 184 16.82 3.59 -9.51
N SER A 185 17.35 3.22 -8.33
CA SER A 185 18.37 4.05 -7.65
C SER A 185 19.71 4.19 -8.38
N ARG A 186 19.98 3.33 -9.37
CA ARG A 186 21.21 3.32 -10.18
C ARG A 186 21.07 4.08 -11.50
N THR A 187 19.87 4.57 -11.82
CA THR A 187 19.52 5.25 -13.07
C THR A 187 19.25 6.72 -12.79
#